data_AF-A0A1G2CZY6-F1
#
_entry.id   AF-A0A1G2CZY6-F1
#
_cell.length_a   1.000
_cell.length_b   1.000
_cell.length_c   1.000
_cell.angle_alpha   90.00
_cell.angle_beta   90.00
_cell.angle_gamma   90.00
#
_symmetry.space_group_name_H-M   'P 1'
#
loop_
_entity.id
_entity.type
_entity.pdbx_description
1 polymer ?
#
loop_
_entity_poly.entity_id
_entity_poly.type
_entity_poly.pdbx_seq_one_letter_code
_entity_poly.pdbx_strand_id
1 'polypeptide(L)'
;MTDSKRTELTLHAIEIIHGSRLSSDEKMMLEGRIPFISDSMLEMFVQVCDEDPFGVDAIVKNLKKKLDAGGNLKRLHEIVKQERREIEDSLVLG
;
A
#
# COMPACT_ATOMS: atom_id res chain seq x y z
N MET A 1 -18.20 0.90 4.96
CA MET A 1 -17.68 -0.44 4.68
C MET A 1 -18.32 -1.41 5.67
N THR A 2 -18.57 -2.67 5.31
CA THR A 2 -18.98 -3.70 6.28
C THR A 2 -17.74 -4.30 6.94
N ASP A 3 -17.88 -4.83 8.15
CA ASP A 3 -16.77 -5.47 8.87
C ASP A 3 -16.15 -6.62 8.05
N SER A 4 -16.98 -7.39 7.32
CA SER A 4 -16.50 -8.45 6.42
C SER A 4 -15.60 -7.93 5.29
N LYS A 5 -15.97 -6.81 4.66
CA LYS A 5 -15.14 -6.21 3.59
C LYS A 5 -13.83 -5.64 4.15
N ARG A 6 -13.83 -5.16 5.40
CA ARG A 6 -12.59 -4.75 6.09
C ARG A 6 -11.65 -5.91 6.27
N THR A 7 -12.16 -7.02 6.77
CA THR A 7 -11.36 -8.22 7.00
C THR A 7 -10.75 -8.73 5.71
N GLU A 8 -11.52 -8.79 4.62
CA GLU A 8 -11.02 -9.19 3.30
C GLU A 8 -9.89 -8.28 2.81
N LEU A 9 -10.08 -6.97 2.84
CA LEU A 9 -9.05 -6.00 2.43
C LEU A 9 -7.80 -6.06 3.32
N THR A 10 -7.98 -6.33 4.62
CA THR A 10 -6.86 -6.48 5.57
C THR A 10 -6.02 -7.69 5.23
N LEU A 11 -6.68 -8.85 5.00
CA LEU A 11 -6.01 -10.09 4.63
C LEU A 11 -5.27 -9.95 3.29
N HIS A 12 -5.93 -9.38 2.29
CA HIS A 12 -5.32 -9.16 0.99
C HIS A 12 -4.10 -8.22 1.08
N ALA A 13 -4.21 -7.13 1.85
CA ALA A 13 -3.09 -6.23 2.06
C ALA A 13 -1.90 -6.91 2.77
N ILE A 14 -2.16 -7.85 3.68
CA ILE A 14 -1.11 -8.67 4.32
C ILE A 14 -0.45 -9.60 3.30
N GLU A 15 -1.21 -10.24 2.42
CA GLU A 15 -0.67 -11.09 1.35
C GLU A 15 0.26 -10.30 0.40
N ILE A 16 -0.14 -9.08 0.03
CA ILE A 16 0.69 -8.17 -0.77
C ILE A 16 2.01 -7.85 -0.05
N ILE A 17 1.96 -7.55 1.25
CA ILE A 17 3.17 -7.31 2.07
C ILE A 17 4.06 -8.55 2.11
N HIS A 18 3.48 -9.73 2.28
CA HIS A 18 4.21 -11.01 2.29
C HIS A 18 4.91 -11.27 0.97
N GLY A 19 4.27 -10.93 -0.15
CA GLY A 19 4.82 -11.05 -1.50
C GLY A 19 5.94 -10.04 -1.82
N SER A 20 6.06 -8.95 -1.06
CA SER A 20 7.08 -7.91 -1.29
C SER A 20 8.51 -8.36 -0.94
N ARG A 21 9.51 -7.64 -1.44
CA ARG A 21 10.94 -7.84 -1.15
C ARG A 21 11.44 -7.16 0.13
N LEU A 22 10.53 -6.73 1.01
CA LEU A 22 10.87 -6.20 2.32
C LEU A 22 11.52 -7.27 3.21
N SER A 23 12.29 -6.84 4.21
CA SER A 23 12.83 -7.76 5.21
C SER A 23 11.70 -8.32 6.08
N SER A 24 11.93 -9.47 6.72
CA SER A 24 10.95 -10.11 7.61
C SER A 24 10.48 -9.18 8.73
N ASP A 25 11.39 -8.38 9.30
CA ASP A 25 11.07 -7.43 10.36
C ASP A 25 10.17 -6.29 9.85
N GLU A 26 10.41 -5.83 8.61
CA GLU A 26 9.60 -4.80 7.97
C GLU A 26 8.18 -5.29 7.67
N LYS A 27 8.05 -6.54 7.20
CA LYS A 27 6.76 -7.19 6.94
C LYS A 27 5.95 -7.31 8.23
N MET A 28 6.56 -7.87 9.27
CA MET A 28 5.92 -8.05 10.58
C MET A 28 5.45 -6.70 11.19
N MET A 29 6.25 -5.64 11.02
CA MET A 29 5.86 -4.31 11.49
C MET A 29 4.65 -3.75 10.71
N LEU A 30 4.62 -3.93 9.39
CA LEU A 30 3.53 -3.43 8.54
C LEU A 30 2.23 -4.19 8.79
N GLU A 31 2.29 -5.51 8.91
CA GLU A 31 1.15 -6.37 9.25
C GLU A 31 0.47 -5.92 10.54
N GLY A 32 1.26 -5.61 11.58
CA GLY A 32 0.73 -5.10 12.85
C GLY A 32 0.07 -3.72 12.75
N ARG A 33 0.32 -2.96 11.67
CA ARG A 33 -0.22 -1.60 11.47
C ARG A 33 -1.39 -1.55 10.48
N ILE A 34 -1.50 -2.53 9.59
CA ILE A 34 -2.57 -2.65 8.57
C ILE A 34 -3.99 -2.52 9.17
N PRO A 35 -4.34 -3.17 10.30
CA PRO A 35 -5.68 -3.05 10.88
C PRO A 35 -6.07 -1.62 11.28
N PHE A 36 -5.07 -0.76 11.53
CA PHE A 36 -5.25 0.63 11.98
C PHE A 36 -5.28 1.64 10.82
N ILE A 37 -5.05 1.19 9.58
CA ILE A 37 -5.19 2.03 8.39
C ILE A 37 -6.69 2.32 8.17
N SER A 38 -7.02 3.52 7.70
CA SER A 38 -8.42 3.85 7.38
C SER A 38 -8.90 3.06 6.16
N ASP A 39 -10.17 2.68 6.17
CA ASP A 39 -10.82 1.88 5.14
C ASP A 39 -10.51 2.36 3.72
N SER A 40 -10.64 3.67 3.48
CA SER A 40 -10.39 4.29 2.18
C SER A 40 -8.95 4.14 1.67
N MET A 41 -7.97 4.05 2.56
CA MET A 41 -6.58 3.86 2.17
C MET A 41 -6.22 2.39 2.04
N LEU A 42 -6.82 1.55 2.87
CA LEU A 42 -6.65 0.10 2.75
C LEU A 42 -7.19 -0.39 1.40
N GLU A 43 -8.39 0.08 1.02
CA GLU A 43 -9.00 -0.21 -0.29
C GLU A 43 -8.13 0.31 -1.44
N MET A 44 -7.63 1.55 -1.33
CA MET A 44 -6.73 2.12 -2.33
C MET A 44 -5.41 1.37 -2.43
N PHE A 45 -4.80 0.98 -1.31
CA PHE A 45 -3.54 0.24 -1.29
C PHE A 45 -3.67 -1.10 -2.03
N VAL A 46 -4.71 -1.87 -1.71
CA VAL A 46 -4.98 -3.16 -2.37
C VAL A 46 -5.20 -2.93 -3.86
N GLN A 47 -6.08 -1.98 -4.24
CA GLN A 47 -6.38 -1.72 -5.64
C GLN A 47 -5.14 -1.34 -6.46
N VAL A 48 -4.25 -0.50 -5.92
CA VAL A 48 -3.05 -0.05 -6.64
C VAL A 48 -2.04 -1.19 -6.78
N CYS A 49 -1.90 -2.03 -5.76
CA CYS A 49 -1.02 -3.20 -5.84
C CYS A 49 -1.55 -4.26 -6.81
N ASP A 50 -2.88 -4.40 -6.94
CA ASP A 50 -3.53 -5.25 -7.94
C ASP A 50 -3.36 -4.69 -9.36
N GLU A 51 -3.44 -3.36 -9.53
CA GLU A 51 -3.26 -2.69 -10.84
C GLU A 51 -1.80 -2.66 -11.30
N ASP A 52 -0.84 -2.52 -10.38
CA ASP A 52 0.59 -2.52 -10.66
C ASP A 52 1.37 -3.49 -9.75
N PRO A 53 1.46 -4.78 -10.14
CA PRO A 53 2.20 -5.79 -9.39
C PRO A 53 3.73 -5.58 -9.40
N PHE A 54 4.26 -4.75 -10.31
CA PHE A 54 5.71 -4.47 -10.39
C PHE A 54 6.12 -3.32 -9.46
N GLY A 55 5.24 -2.36 -9.23
CA GLY A 55 5.42 -1.23 -8.31
C GLY A 55 5.18 -1.55 -6.83
N VAL A 56 4.69 -2.75 -6.51
CA VAL A 56 4.33 -3.19 -5.14
C VAL A 56 5.44 -2.89 -4.12
N ASP A 57 6.69 -3.20 -4.44
CA ASP A 57 7.82 -2.96 -3.54
C ASP A 57 8.03 -1.47 -3.20
N ALA A 58 7.82 -0.58 -4.16
CA ALA A 58 7.94 0.87 -3.96
C ALA A 58 6.77 1.40 -3.10
N ILE A 59 5.56 0.92 -3.39
CA ILE A 59 4.33 1.28 -2.68
C ILE A 59 4.41 0.85 -1.22
N VAL A 60 4.81 -0.41 -0.96
CA VAL A 60 4.90 -0.94 0.41
C VAL A 60 6.04 -0.25 1.19
N LYS A 61 7.18 0.04 0.55
CA LYS A 61 8.26 0.83 1.17
C LYS A 61 7.81 2.24 1.54
N ASN A 62 7.01 2.89 0.69
CA ASN A 62 6.49 4.23 0.97
C ASN A 62 5.44 4.21 2.09
N LEU A 63 4.57 3.19 2.13
CA LEU A 63 3.65 2.96 3.24
C LEU A 63 4.41 2.87 4.58
N LYS A 64 5.48 2.07 4.63
CA LYS A 64 6.35 1.95 5.80
C LYS A 64 6.92 3.29 6.25
N LYS A 65 7.56 4.03 5.34
CA LYS A 65 8.17 5.35 5.65
C LYS A 65 7.17 6.31 6.28
N LYS A 66 5.91 6.29 5.87
CA LYS A 66 4.88 7.20 6.39
C LYS A 66 4.35 6.77 7.76
N LEU A 67 4.19 5.47 7.96
CA LEU A 67 3.85 4.90 9.26
C LEU A 67 4.96 5.19 10.29
N ASP A 68 6.24 5.08 9.89
CA ASP A 68 7.39 5.38 10.76
C ASP A 68 7.55 6.88 11.05
N ALA A 69 7.17 7.75 10.12
CA ALA A 69 7.22 9.20 10.33
C ALA A 69 6.11 9.75 11.27
N GLY A 70 5.30 8.89 11.90
CA GLY A 70 4.13 9.29 12.69
C GLY A 70 3.09 10.06 11.87
N GLY A 71 3.12 9.90 10.55
CA GLY A 71 2.51 10.81 9.60
C GLY A 71 1.01 10.64 9.45
N ASN A 72 0.31 11.77 9.50
CA ASN A 72 -1.11 11.88 9.17
C ASN A 72 -1.35 11.31 7.75
N LEU A 73 -2.02 10.18 7.73
CA LEU A 73 -2.25 9.27 6.61
C LEU A 73 -3.01 9.90 5.40
N LYS A 74 -3.54 11.12 5.55
CA LYS A 74 -4.21 11.89 4.48
C LYS A 74 -3.40 12.08 3.19
N ARG A 75 -2.06 12.00 3.24
CA ARG A 75 -1.20 12.19 2.05
C ARG A 75 -0.92 10.90 1.25
N LEU A 76 -1.40 9.74 1.69
CA LEU A 76 -1.21 8.49 0.93
C LEU A 76 -1.87 8.55 -0.45
N HIS A 77 -3.01 9.23 -0.54
CA HIS A 77 -3.76 9.45 -1.77
C HIS A 77 -2.98 10.28 -2.81
N GLU A 78 -2.20 11.28 -2.37
CA GLU A 78 -1.36 12.08 -3.28
C GLU A 78 -0.17 11.29 -3.80
N ILE A 79 0.39 10.40 -2.98
CA ILE A 79 1.56 9.59 -3.32
C ILE A 79 1.19 8.47 -4.29
N VAL A 80 0.12 7.73 -4.02
CA VAL A 80 -0.42 6.73 -4.95
C VAL A 80 -0.69 7.36 -6.31
N LYS A 81 -1.29 8.55 -6.32
CA LYS A 81 -1.60 9.28 -7.55
C LYS A 81 -0.35 9.79 -8.26
N GLN A 82 0.71 10.11 -7.53
CA GLN A 82 1.99 10.54 -8.08
C GLN A 82 2.79 9.37 -8.65
N GLU A 83 2.91 8.26 -7.92
CA GLU A 83 3.57 7.03 -8.41
C GLU A 83 2.85 6.50 -9.65
N ARG A 84 1.51 6.48 -9.66
CA ARG A 84 0.72 6.13 -10.85
C ARG A 84 1.03 7.04 -12.05
N ARG A 85 1.19 8.35 -11.83
CA ARG A 85 1.60 9.27 -12.90
C ARG A 85 3.01 9.01 -13.40
N GLU A 86 3.95 8.70 -12.51
CA GLU A 86 5.33 8.40 -12.90
C GLU A 86 5.43 7.09 -13.70
N ILE A 87 4.59 6.10 -13.37
CA ILE A 87 4.43 4.86 -14.16
C ILE A 87 3.76 5.13 -15.51
N GLU A 88 2.66 5.88 -15.54
CA GLU A 88 1.96 6.26 -16.77
C GLU A 88 2.88 7.08 -17.71
N ASP A 89 3.63 8.07 -17.20
CA ASP A 89 4.61 8.85 -17.97
C ASP A 89 5.76 7.98 -18.50
N SER A 90 6.18 6.97 -17.74
CA SER A 90 7.22 6.02 -18.19
C SER A 90 6.72 5.06 -19.28
N LEU A 91 5.41 4.77 -19.31
CA LEU A 91 4.77 3.91 -20.32
C LEU A 91 4.40 4.67 -21.60
N VAL A 92 4.14 5.98 -21.54
CA VAL A 92 3.80 6.81 -22.71
C VAL A 92 5.01 7.15 -23.59
N LEU A 93 6.23 6.92 -23.11
CA LEU A 93 7.47 7.06 -23.89
C LEU A 93 7.90 5.77 -24.64
N GLY A 94 7.02 4.77 -24.72
CA GLY A 94 7.20 3.54 -25.51
C GLY A 94 6.61 3.62 -26.91
#